data_AF-D8K844-F1
#
_entry.id   AF-D8K844-F1
#
_cell.length_a   1.000
_cell.length_b   1.000
_cell.length_c   1.000
_cell.angle_alpha   90.00
_cell.angle_beta   90.00
_cell.angle_gamma   90.00
#
_symmetry.space_group_name_H-M   'P 1'
#
loop_
_entity.id
_entity.type
_entity.pdbx_description
1 polymer ?
#
loop_
_entity_poly.entity_id
_entity_poly.type
_entity_poly.pdbx_seq_one_letter_code
_entity_poly.pdbx_strand_id
1 'polypeptide(L)'
;MKVNVGTVRSDHTGFNSIAYIAEQTRGVLFDSVELDFSYCGFFEANMAAPLYAVVSRIRDELNDVSLTNLTPSLETILRKNHFLTKFQKTSLIDTNHTTVPFKIFKLQAGEQFFEYLESYMDGKGIPTMSEILTKRFRQSLFEIFQNAAIHSKSSSGVFTCGQFFPQKHRLDFTIADAGVGIRDNVRQYTGNTKMNSCMAIGWALTEGNTTKTGDQPGGLGLKLLKDFIWMNKGKLQIVSRYGYYEFSATGENCLKLDHDFPGTCVNIEINTQDTSSYYLKSELSSDDIF
;
A
#
# COMPACT_ATOMS: atom_id res chain seq x y z
N MET A 1 -13.61 2.37 23.99
CA MET A 1 -13.71 1.02 23.36
C MET A 1 -12.35 0.32 23.27
N LYS A 2 -12.27 -1.03 23.40
CA LYS A 2 -11.07 -1.82 23.10
C LYS A 2 -11.33 -2.77 21.91
N VAL A 3 -10.39 -2.87 20.96
CA VAL A 3 -10.45 -3.74 19.78
C VAL A 3 -9.15 -4.56 19.66
N ASN A 4 -9.27 -5.87 19.53
CA ASN A 4 -8.11 -6.75 19.41
C ASN A 4 -7.49 -6.67 18.00
N VAL A 5 -6.17 -6.62 17.95
CA VAL A 5 -5.38 -6.72 16.73
C VAL A 5 -4.73 -8.11 16.68
N GLY A 6 -5.11 -8.88 15.66
CA GLY A 6 -4.53 -10.20 15.40
C GLY A 6 -3.19 -10.13 14.67
N THR A 7 -2.70 -11.28 14.22
CA THR A 7 -1.52 -11.32 13.33
C THR A 7 -1.85 -10.69 11.99
N VAL A 8 -1.00 -9.78 11.51
CA VAL A 8 -1.22 -9.05 10.26
C VAL A 8 -0.05 -9.30 9.30
N ARG A 9 -0.38 -9.80 8.11
CA ARG A 9 0.53 -10.07 7.00
C ARG A 9 -0.01 -9.44 5.71
N SER A 10 0.84 -9.32 4.71
CA SER A 10 0.49 -8.83 3.36
C SER A 10 -0.26 -9.90 2.56
N ASP A 11 -1.40 -10.35 3.07
CA ASP A 11 -2.29 -11.35 2.46
C ASP A 11 -3.76 -11.03 2.76
N HIS A 12 -4.68 -11.76 2.12
CA HIS A 12 -6.13 -11.56 2.29
C HIS A 12 -6.56 -11.54 3.76
N THR A 13 -6.03 -12.46 4.58
CA THR A 13 -6.41 -12.55 6.00
C THR A 13 -5.92 -11.34 6.80
N GLY A 14 -4.71 -10.84 6.53
CA GLY A 14 -4.19 -9.65 7.18
C GLY A 14 -4.96 -8.38 6.81
N PHE A 15 -5.30 -8.18 5.53
CA PHE A 15 -6.15 -7.06 5.11
C PHE A 15 -7.57 -7.19 5.67
N ASN A 16 -8.15 -8.39 5.71
CA ASN A 16 -9.45 -8.64 6.31
C ASN A 16 -9.44 -8.32 7.82
N SER A 17 -8.34 -8.65 8.52
CA SER A 17 -8.17 -8.32 9.94
C SER A 17 -8.10 -6.81 10.18
N ILE A 18 -7.46 -6.04 9.29
CA ILE A 18 -7.48 -4.57 9.36
C ILE A 18 -8.89 -4.03 9.07
N ALA A 19 -9.57 -4.54 8.04
CA ALA A 19 -10.93 -4.15 7.70
C ALA A 19 -11.93 -4.47 8.84
N TYR A 20 -11.71 -5.56 9.56
CA TYR A 20 -12.47 -5.91 10.76
C TYR A 20 -12.37 -4.83 11.84
N ILE A 21 -11.19 -4.26 12.09
CA ILE A 21 -11.02 -3.15 13.04
C ILE A 21 -11.92 -1.99 12.64
N ALA A 22 -11.95 -1.62 11.35
CA ALA A 22 -12.79 -0.54 10.85
C ALA A 22 -14.30 -0.80 11.04
N GLU A 23 -14.72 -2.06 10.90
CA GLU A 23 -16.11 -2.46 11.16
C GLU A 23 -16.43 -2.37 12.66
N GLN A 24 -15.56 -2.87 13.54
CA GLN A 24 -15.77 -2.83 14.98
C GLN A 24 -15.87 -1.39 15.51
N THR A 25 -15.07 -0.47 14.97
CA THR A 25 -15.05 0.93 15.39
C THR A 25 -16.10 1.78 14.69
N ARG A 26 -16.98 1.20 13.86
CA ARG A 26 -17.98 1.96 13.09
C ARG A 26 -19.00 2.59 14.02
N GLY A 27 -19.20 3.91 13.87
CA GLY A 27 -20.18 4.66 14.64
C GLY A 27 -19.74 5.06 16.05
N VAL A 28 -18.50 4.76 16.43
CA VAL A 28 -17.87 5.31 17.63
C VAL A 28 -17.54 6.77 17.37
N LEU A 29 -17.98 7.68 18.25
CA LEU A 29 -17.81 9.12 18.12
C LEU A 29 -17.40 9.70 19.48
N PHE A 30 -16.45 10.65 19.50
CA PHE A 30 -16.01 11.35 20.71
C PHE A 30 -15.57 10.43 21.87
N ASP A 31 -14.96 9.27 21.56
CA ASP A 31 -14.50 8.27 22.54
C ASP A 31 -13.01 7.94 22.33
N SER A 32 -12.45 7.11 23.20
CA SER A 32 -11.13 6.51 23.05
C SER A 32 -11.23 5.09 22.49
N VAL A 33 -10.48 4.79 21.42
CA VAL A 33 -10.32 3.45 20.85
C VAL A 33 -8.93 2.91 21.18
N GLU A 34 -8.88 1.83 21.95
CA GLU A 34 -7.66 1.10 22.28
C GLU A 34 -7.48 -0.08 21.32
N LEU A 35 -6.42 -0.05 20.50
CA LEU A 35 -6.01 -1.18 19.68
C LEU A 35 -5.09 -2.08 20.50
N ASP A 36 -5.60 -3.24 20.90
CA ASP A 36 -4.92 -4.20 21.78
C ASP A 36 -4.15 -5.25 20.98
N PHE A 37 -2.82 -5.23 21.07
CA PHE A 37 -1.92 -6.14 20.37
C PHE A 37 -1.57 -7.42 21.16
N SER A 38 -2.27 -7.71 22.26
CA SER A 38 -2.02 -8.91 23.09
C SER A 38 -2.11 -10.24 22.33
N TYR A 39 -2.89 -10.30 21.25
CA TYR A 39 -3.02 -11.47 20.36
C TYR A 39 -2.24 -11.32 19.04
N CYS A 40 -1.47 -10.25 18.88
CA CYS A 40 -0.66 -10.01 17.69
C CYS A 40 0.69 -10.72 17.84
N GLY A 41 0.80 -11.94 17.31
CA GLY A 41 2.06 -12.67 17.28
C GLY A 41 3.06 -12.11 16.26
N PHE A 42 2.57 -11.45 15.21
CA PHE A 42 3.39 -10.89 14.15
C PHE A 42 2.65 -9.77 13.40
N PHE A 43 3.37 -8.71 13.03
CA PHE A 43 2.85 -7.59 12.25
C PHE A 43 3.88 -7.17 11.22
N GLU A 44 3.55 -7.26 9.93
CA GLU A 44 4.43 -6.79 8.85
C GLU A 44 4.41 -5.25 8.80
N ALA A 45 5.59 -4.63 8.85
CA ALA A 45 5.74 -3.19 9.02
C ALA A 45 5.21 -2.36 7.83
N ASN A 46 5.10 -2.93 6.64
CA ASN A 46 4.42 -2.31 5.50
C ASN A 46 2.89 -2.21 5.71
N MET A 47 2.31 -3.09 6.52
CA MET A 47 0.88 -3.09 6.87
C MET A 47 0.51 -1.95 7.85
N ALA A 48 1.50 -1.17 8.31
CA ALA A 48 1.24 0.05 9.05
C ALA A 48 0.49 1.10 8.21
N ALA A 49 0.71 1.17 6.89
CA ALA A 49 -0.02 2.05 5.98
C ALA A 49 -1.54 1.76 5.94
N PRO A 50 -2.00 0.53 5.64
CA PRO A 50 -3.42 0.20 5.66
C PRO A 50 -4.02 0.25 7.07
N LEU A 51 -3.27 -0.09 8.12
CA LEU A 51 -3.75 0.09 9.50
C LEU A 51 -3.99 1.57 9.79
N TYR A 52 -3.09 2.45 9.33
CA TYR A 52 -3.26 3.88 9.56
C TYR A 52 -4.43 4.47 8.78
N ALA A 53 -4.83 3.88 7.64
CA ALA A 53 -6.08 4.28 6.97
C ALA A 53 -7.29 4.10 7.90
N VAL A 54 -7.36 2.99 8.63
CA VAL A 54 -8.39 2.76 9.66
C VAL A 54 -8.25 3.74 10.82
N VAL A 55 -7.03 3.92 11.35
CA VAL A 55 -6.77 4.87 12.45
C VAL A 55 -7.18 6.29 12.07
N SER A 56 -6.88 6.74 10.86
CA SER A 56 -7.26 8.04 10.34
C SER A 56 -8.77 8.21 10.31
N ARG A 57 -9.52 7.21 9.84
CA ARG A 57 -10.99 7.26 9.84
C ARG A 57 -11.57 7.33 11.24
N ILE A 58 -10.99 6.61 12.19
CA ILE A 58 -11.42 6.68 13.60
C ILE A 58 -11.20 8.09 14.15
N ARG A 59 -10.05 8.70 13.83
CA ARG A 59 -9.70 10.07 14.26
C ARG A 59 -10.52 11.17 13.57
N ASP A 60 -10.93 10.97 12.32
CA ASP A 60 -11.81 11.90 11.59
C ASP A 60 -13.16 12.06 12.31
N GLU A 61 -13.59 11.03 13.06
CA GLU A 61 -14.80 11.02 13.90
C GLU A 61 -14.53 11.54 15.35
N LEU A 62 -13.43 12.27 15.54
CA LEU A 62 -13.02 12.90 16.81
C LEU A 62 -12.77 11.92 17.95
N ASN A 63 -12.35 10.71 17.63
CA ASN A 63 -11.92 9.73 18.61
C ASN A 63 -10.40 9.76 18.84
N ASP A 64 -9.99 9.50 20.08
CA ASP A 64 -8.60 9.21 20.42
C ASP A 64 -8.26 7.75 20.06
N VAL A 65 -7.03 7.50 19.60
CA VAL A 65 -6.58 6.13 19.26
C VAL A 65 -5.24 5.84 19.92
N SER A 66 -5.19 4.77 20.70
CA SER A 66 -3.99 4.29 21.38
C SER A 66 -3.68 2.83 21.02
N LEU A 67 -2.40 2.44 21.15
CA LEU A 67 -1.92 1.08 20.93
C LEU A 67 -1.42 0.53 22.26
N THR A 68 -1.90 -0.64 22.66
CA THR A 68 -1.51 -1.29 23.93
C THR A 68 -1.04 -2.73 23.71
N ASN A 69 -0.38 -3.28 24.72
CA ASN A 69 0.08 -4.68 24.75
C ASN A 69 0.96 -5.10 23.55
N LEU A 70 1.73 -4.18 22.99
CA LEU A 70 2.74 -4.49 21.98
C LEU A 70 3.82 -5.38 22.62
N THR A 71 4.12 -6.52 21.99
CA THR A 71 5.29 -7.29 22.39
C THR A 71 6.57 -6.50 22.07
N PRO A 72 7.70 -6.77 22.76
CA PRO A 72 8.96 -6.08 22.48
C PRO A 72 9.40 -6.14 21.01
N SER A 73 9.13 -7.26 20.33
CA SER A 73 9.46 -7.45 18.91
C SER A 73 8.64 -6.54 17.99
N LEU A 74 7.33 -6.45 18.23
CA LEU A 74 6.42 -5.57 17.49
C LEU A 74 6.75 -4.10 17.74
N GLU A 75 6.98 -3.73 19.00
CA GLU A 75 7.38 -2.37 19.34
C GLU A 75 8.70 -2.00 18.64
N THR A 76 9.68 -2.90 18.63
CA THR A 76 10.96 -2.64 17.97
C THR A 76 10.79 -2.37 16.48
N ILE A 77 10.09 -3.24 15.74
CA ILE A 77 9.93 -3.07 14.29
C ILE A 77 9.08 -1.85 13.94
N LEU A 78 8.04 -1.54 14.72
CA LEU A 78 7.17 -0.38 14.50
C LEU A 78 7.79 0.95 14.95
N ARG A 79 8.82 0.92 15.80
CA ARG A 79 9.66 2.10 16.08
C ARG A 79 10.73 2.29 15.01
N LYS A 80 11.31 1.21 14.49
CA LYS A 80 12.28 1.24 13.38
C LYS A 80 11.64 1.74 12.07
N ASN A 81 10.42 1.30 11.75
CA ASN A 81 9.68 1.85 10.62
C ASN A 81 9.04 3.21 10.92
N HIS A 82 9.27 3.84 12.08
CA HIS A 82 8.72 5.14 12.49
C HIS A 82 7.19 5.21 12.67
N PHE A 83 6.44 4.11 12.58
CA PHE A 83 4.99 4.13 12.74
C PHE A 83 4.55 4.60 14.13
N LEU A 84 5.21 4.15 15.20
CA LEU A 84 4.81 4.51 16.57
C LEU A 84 5.05 5.99 16.93
N THR A 85 5.73 6.76 16.06
CA THR A 85 5.80 8.22 16.20
C THR A 85 4.43 8.89 16.11
N LYS A 86 3.45 8.24 15.45
CA LYS A 86 2.05 8.70 15.39
C LYS A 86 1.24 8.41 16.65
N PHE A 87 1.88 7.77 17.62
CA PHE A 87 1.35 7.42 18.94
C PHE A 87 2.31 7.86 20.04
N GLN A 88 3.03 8.97 19.81
CA GLN A 88 3.88 9.66 20.79
C GLN A 88 5.06 8.81 21.32
N LYS A 89 5.43 7.73 20.64
CA LYS A 89 6.65 6.97 20.93
C LYS A 89 7.81 7.48 20.08
N THR A 90 9.03 7.37 20.60
CA THR A 90 10.25 7.74 19.86
C THR A 90 10.57 6.68 18.79
N SER A 91 11.17 7.11 17.68
CA SER A 91 11.69 6.17 16.68
C SER A 91 12.95 5.45 17.18
N LEU A 92 13.28 4.34 16.53
CA LEU A 92 14.55 3.64 16.68
C LEU A 92 15.31 3.69 15.36
N ILE A 93 16.63 3.68 15.43
CA ILE A 93 17.47 3.54 14.24
C ILE A 93 17.30 2.12 13.69
N ASP A 94 16.99 2.01 12.39
CA ASP A 94 16.93 0.74 11.69
C ASP A 94 18.32 0.26 11.28
N THR A 95 19.06 -0.26 12.25
CA THR A 95 20.42 -0.81 12.05
C THR A 95 20.48 -2.00 11.10
N ASN A 96 19.34 -2.63 10.80
CA ASN A 96 19.26 -3.78 9.89
C ASN A 96 18.85 -3.37 8.47
N HIS A 97 18.50 -2.10 8.25
CA HIS A 97 18.00 -1.58 6.97
C HIS A 97 16.83 -2.40 6.40
N THR A 98 15.97 -2.91 7.29
CA THR A 98 14.83 -3.79 6.96
C THR A 98 13.51 -3.04 6.80
N THR A 99 13.50 -1.72 6.95
CA THR A 99 12.28 -0.91 6.88
C THR A 99 12.40 0.20 5.84
N VAL A 100 11.27 0.51 5.20
CA VAL A 100 11.05 1.78 4.50
C VAL A 100 10.15 2.60 5.43
N PRO A 101 10.59 3.77 5.95
CA PRO A 101 9.90 4.44 7.04
C PRO A 101 8.45 4.83 6.72
N PHE A 102 7.57 4.67 7.69
CA PHE A 102 6.21 5.16 7.69
C PHE A 102 6.18 6.67 7.57
N LYS A 103 5.54 7.15 6.50
CA LYS A 103 5.38 8.57 6.20
C LYS A 103 3.94 8.85 5.78
N ILE A 104 3.45 10.00 6.22
CA ILE A 104 2.16 10.56 5.82
C ILE A 104 2.49 11.75 4.92
N PHE A 105 1.98 11.71 3.71
CA PHE A 105 2.14 12.76 2.71
C PHE A 105 0.85 13.57 2.58
N LYS A 106 1.00 14.89 2.44
CA LYS A 106 -0.10 15.74 1.99
C LYS A 106 -0.41 15.44 0.52
N LEU A 107 -1.63 15.73 0.09
CA LEU A 107 -2.12 15.39 -1.26
C LEU A 107 -1.30 16.03 -2.41
N GLN A 108 -0.57 17.12 -2.13
CA GLN A 108 0.25 17.85 -3.11
C GLN A 108 1.76 17.57 -2.98
N ALA A 109 2.17 16.62 -2.13
CA ALA A 109 3.58 16.41 -1.77
C ALA A 109 4.33 15.48 -2.75
N GLY A 110 4.14 15.67 -4.06
CA GLY A 110 4.69 14.76 -5.08
C GLY A 110 6.22 14.72 -5.13
N GLU A 111 6.88 15.86 -5.04
CA GLU A 111 8.35 15.96 -4.99
C GLU A 111 8.92 15.23 -3.76
N GLN A 112 8.33 15.46 -2.58
CA GLN A 112 8.73 14.79 -1.34
C GLN A 112 8.57 13.26 -1.40
N PHE A 113 7.65 12.76 -2.24
CA PHE A 113 7.45 11.33 -2.46
C PHE A 113 8.59 10.75 -3.30
N PHE A 114 9.05 11.46 -4.34
CA PHE A 114 10.25 11.05 -5.09
C PHE A 114 11.49 11.00 -4.22
N GLU A 115 11.76 12.06 -3.46
CA GLU A 115 12.89 12.10 -2.51
C GLU A 115 12.84 10.94 -1.51
N TYR A 116 11.63 10.57 -1.08
CA TYR A 116 11.42 9.44 -0.18
C TYR A 116 11.76 8.09 -0.86
N LEU A 117 11.36 7.88 -2.11
CA LEU A 117 11.73 6.68 -2.85
C LEU A 117 13.25 6.58 -3.02
N GLU A 118 13.91 7.69 -3.38
CA GLU A 118 15.37 7.75 -3.54
C GLU A 118 16.11 7.47 -2.23
N SER A 119 15.61 7.99 -1.11
CA SER A 119 16.27 7.84 0.19
C SER A 119 16.15 6.43 0.77
N TYR A 120 15.06 5.72 0.48
CA TYR A 120 14.69 4.52 1.26
C TYR A 120 14.50 3.24 0.46
N MET A 121 14.39 3.27 -0.86
CA MET A 121 14.23 2.04 -1.66
C MET A 121 15.56 1.35 -1.97
N ASP A 122 16.64 2.13 -2.07
CA ASP A 122 17.95 1.62 -2.41
C ASP A 122 18.50 0.67 -1.33
N GLY A 123 19.26 -0.33 -1.76
CA GLY A 123 19.87 -1.33 -0.87
C GLY A 123 18.91 -2.38 -0.29
N LYS A 124 17.66 -2.46 -0.76
CA LYS A 124 16.64 -3.41 -0.26
C LYS A 124 16.41 -4.61 -1.18
N GLY A 125 17.45 -4.99 -1.93
CA GLY A 125 17.41 -6.17 -2.79
C GLY A 125 16.49 -6.05 -4.01
N ILE A 126 16.10 -4.83 -4.40
CA ILE A 126 15.44 -4.59 -5.69
C ILE A 126 16.42 -4.98 -6.80
N PRO A 127 16.01 -5.80 -7.79
CA PRO A 127 16.89 -6.20 -8.90
C PRO A 127 17.44 -5.00 -9.67
N THR A 128 18.56 -5.22 -10.35
CA THR A 128 19.19 -4.18 -11.17
C THR A 128 18.27 -3.80 -12.34
N MET A 129 18.10 -2.50 -12.55
CA MET A 129 17.35 -1.93 -13.66
C MET A 129 18.23 -0.90 -14.38
N SER A 130 18.02 -0.71 -15.69
CA SER A 130 18.59 0.43 -16.40
C SER A 130 18.18 1.75 -15.74
N GLU A 131 18.93 2.83 -15.99
CA GLU A 131 18.58 4.15 -15.45
C GLU A 131 17.20 4.62 -15.94
N ILE A 132 16.89 4.36 -17.21
CA ILE A 132 15.60 4.75 -17.82
C ILE A 132 14.47 3.92 -17.20
N LEU A 133 14.64 2.61 -17.05
CA LEU A 133 13.64 1.76 -16.41
C LEU A 133 13.45 2.13 -14.93
N THR A 134 14.53 2.44 -14.20
CA THR A 134 14.46 2.90 -12.80
C THR A 134 13.59 4.14 -12.68
N LYS A 135 13.79 5.13 -13.56
CA LYS A 135 12.96 6.35 -13.61
C LYS A 135 11.49 6.01 -13.89
N ARG A 136 11.22 5.12 -14.85
CA ARG A 136 9.85 4.70 -15.21
C ARG A 136 9.17 3.88 -14.11
N PHE A 137 9.93 3.04 -13.39
CA PHE A 137 9.45 2.29 -12.24
C PHE A 137 9.04 3.24 -11.11
N ARG A 138 9.90 4.20 -10.75
CA ARG A 138 9.58 5.25 -9.76
C ARG A 138 8.39 6.11 -10.20
N GLN A 139 8.28 6.45 -11.49
CA GLN A 139 7.12 7.13 -12.04
C GLN A 139 5.83 6.30 -11.89
N SER A 140 5.91 4.98 -12.05
CA SER A 140 4.76 4.08 -11.84
C SER A 140 4.29 4.07 -10.39
N LEU A 141 5.22 4.06 -9.43
CA LEU A 141 4.89 4.23 -8.01
C LEU A 141 4.27 5.61 -7.73
N PHE A 142 4.78 6.66 -8.37
CA PHE A 142 4.24 8.01 -8.27
C PHE A 142 2.83 8.13 -8.84
N GLU A 143 2.50 7.42 -9.92
CA GLU A 143 1.13 7.36 -10.44
C GLU A 143 0.16 6.71 -9.44
N ILE A 144 0.58 5.65 -8.75
CA ILE A 144 -0.21 5.04 -7.67
C ILE A 144 -0.42 6.03 -6.53
N PHE A 145 0.64 6.73 -6.11
CA PHE A 145 0.57 7.78 -5.11
C PHE A 145 -0.40 8.90 -5.51
N GLN A 146 -0.34 9.38 -6.76
CA GLN A 146 -1.26 10.39 -7.26
C GLN A 146 -2.69 9.91 -7.29
N ASN A 147 -2.94 8.64 -7.65
CA ASN A 147 -4.28 8.08 -7.64
C ASN A 147 -4.85 8.09 -6.21
N ALA A 148 -4.05 7.72 -5.20
CA ALA A 148 -4.44 7.84 -3.80
C ALA A 148 -4.70 9.32 -3.41
N ALA A 149 -3.82 10.25 -3.81
CA ALA A 149 -3.96 11.66 -3.49
C ALA A 149 -5.20 12.33 -4.13
N ILE A 150 -5.50 12.01 -5.40
CA ILE A 150 -6.60 12.62 -6.17
C ILE A 150 -7.93 11.95 -5.82
N HIS A 151 -7.96 10.62 -5.73
CA HIS A 151 -9.20 9.86 -5.67
C HIS A 151 -9.66 9.50 -4.26
N SER A 152 -8.80 9.65 -3.25
CA SER A 152 -9.22 9.39 -1.86
C SER A 152 -10.32 10.35 -1.41
N LYS A 153 -10.28 11.62 -1.82
CA LYS A 153 -11.12 12.71 -1.27
C LYS A 153 -10.99 12.84 0.26
N SER A 154 -9.92 12.29 0.84
CA SER A 154 -9.64 12.33 2.27
C SER A 154 -8.70 13.49 2.60
N SER A 155 -8.93 14.15 3.73
CA SER A 155 -8.03 15.17 4.27
C SER A 155 -6.85 14.57 5.05
N SER A 156 -6.87 13.26 5.33
CA SER A 156 -5.87 12.58 6.18
C SER A 156 -4.53 12.35 5.46
N GLY A 157 -4.48 12.51 4.14
CA GLY A 157 -3.28 12.34 3.32
C GLY A 157 -3.09 10.93 2.77
N VAL A 158 -1.89 10.66 2.26
CA VAL A 158 -1.48 9.34 1.72
C VAL A 158 -0.42 8.75 2.62
N PHE A 159 -0.58 7.49 3.00
CA PHE A 159 0.29 6.75 3.92
C PHE A 159 1.17 5.79 3.14
N THR A 160 2.46 5.73 3.46
CA THR A 160 3.36 4.78 2.83
C THR A 160 4.44 4.29 3.78
N CYS A 161 4.82 3.03 3.62
CA CYS A 161 5.90 2.35 4.31
C CYS A 161 6.23 1.05 3.58
N GLY A 162 7.28 0.37 4.04
CA GLY A 162 7.67 -0.91 3.50
C GLY A 162 8.50 -1.73 4.48
N GLN A 163 8.67 -3.00 4.16
CA GLN A 163 9.52 -3.92 4.90
C GLN A 163 10.31 -4.80 3.95
N PHE A 164 11.62 -4.81 4.12
CA PHE A 164 12.52 -5.75 3.49
C PHE A 164 12.70 -6.96 4.41
N PHE A 165 12.50 -8.16 3.87
CA PHE A 165 12.68 -9.44 4.55
C PHE A 165 13.87 -10.20 3.93
N PRO A 166 15.12 -9.95 4.37
CA PRO A 166 16.30 -10.60 3.78
C PRO A 166 16.21 -12.12 3.71
N GLN A 167 15.69 -12.75 4.77
CA GLN A 167 15.57 -14.20 4.89
C GLN A 167 14.39 -14.80 4.11
N LYS A 168 13.40 -13.98 3.73
CA LYS A 168 12.27 -14.39 2.88
C LYS A 168 12.45 -13.97 1.43
N HIS A 169 13.56 -13.31 1.13
CA HIS A 169 13.88 -12.75 -0.18
C HIS A 169 12.73 -11.94 -0.80
N ARG A 170 12.14 -11.03 0.00
CA ARG A 170 11.11 -10.13 -0.52
C ARG A 170 11.15 -8.73 0.11
N LEU A 171 10.71 -7.75 -0.64
CA LEU A 171 10.43 -6.39 -0.19
C LEU A 171 8.95 -6.11 -0.42
N ASP A 172 8.23 -5.76 0.64
CA ASP A 172 6.85 -5.27 0.56
C ASP A 172 6.84 -3.75 0.68
N PHE A 173 6.25 -3.06 -0.29
CA PHE A 173 6.07 -1.60 -0.29
C PHE A 173 4.61 -1.24 -0.47
N THR A 174 4.08 -0.42 0.43
CA THR A 174 2.65 -0.13 0.51
C THR A 174 2.38 1.36 0.39
N ILE A 175 1.34 1.71 -0.38
CA ILE A 175 0.74 3.04 -0.47
C ILE A 175 -0.75 2.89 -0.15
N ALA A 176 -1.25 3.65 0.82
CA ALA A 176 -2.66 3.60 1.23
C ALA A 176 -3.25 5.00 1.46
N ASP A 177 -4.56 5.10 1.34
CA ASP A 177 -5.35 6.27 1.72
C ASP A 177 -6.58 5.87 2.55
N ALA A 178 -7.15 6.84 3.26
CA ALA A 178 -8.37 6.71 4.05
C ALA A 178 -9.61 7.25 3.32
N GLY A 179 -9.67 7.07 2.00
CA GLY A 179 -10.64 7.71 1.13
C GLY A 179 -11.94 6.95 0.87
N VAL A 180 -12.67 7.42 -0.15
CA VAL A 180 -13.95 6.82 -0.58
C VAL A 180 -13.78 5.43 -1.21
N GLY A 181 -12.60 5.12 -1.75
CA GLY A 181 -12.27 3.85 -2.39
C GLY A 181 -12.63 3.76 -3.87
N ILE A 182 -12.06 2.77 -4.56
CA ILE A 182 -12.18 2.56 -6.00
C ILE A 182 -13.63 2.30 -6.41
N ARG A 183 -14.33 1.41 -5.69
CA ARG A 183 -15.71 1.04 -6.00
C ARG A 183 -16.63 2.26 -6.09
N ASP A 184 -16.55 3.13 -5.08
CA ASP A 184 -17.48 4.25 -4.97
C ASP A 184 -17.14 5.34 -5.99
N ASN A 185 -15.86 5.57 -6.28
CA ASN A 185 -15.42 6.45 -7.37
C ASN A 185 -15.87 5.96 -8.76
N VAL A 186 -15.68 4.68 -9.07
CA VAL A 186 -16.06 4.12 -10.37
C VAL A 186 -17.58 4.08 -10.53
N ARG A 187 -18.33 3.75 -9.47
CA ARG A 187 -19.79 3.84 -9.47
C ARG A 187 -20.28 5.25 -9.73
N GLN A 188 -19.67 6.24 -9.10
CA GLN A 188 -20.00 7.65 -9.31
C GLN A 188 -19.73 8.09 -10.75
N TYR A 189 -18.59 7.68 -11.32
CA TYR A 189 -18.18 8.04 -12.67
C TYR A 189 -19.04 7.36 -13.76
N THR A 190 -19.26 6.05 -13.63
CA THR A 190 -19.96 5.24 -14.65
C THR A 190 -21.49 5.24 -14.50
N GLY A 191 -22.01 5.67 -13.34
CA GLY A 191 -23.43 5.52 -12.99
C GLY A 191 -23.86 4.08 -12.67
N ASN A 192 -22.97 3.09 -12.75
CA ASN A 192 -23.30 1.68 -12.53
C ASN A 192 -23.28 1.31 -11.04
N THR A 193 -24.38 1.58 -10.34
CA THR A 193 -24.53 1.31 -8.89
C THR A 193 -24.42 -0.17 -8.49
N LYS A 194 -24.57 -1.11 -9.44
CA LYS A 194 -24.48 -2.56 -9.18
C LYS A 194 -23.05 -3.10 -9.21
N MET A 195 -22.08 -2.32 -9.68
CA MET A 195 -20.68 -2.77 -9.79
C MET A 195 -20.10 -3.12 -8.42
N ASN A 196 -19.68 -4.36 -8.20
CA ASN A 196 -19.04 -4.77 -6.95
C ASN A 196 -17.57 -4.30 -6.87
N SER A 197 -16.92 -4.45 -5.70
CA SER A 197 -15.54 -3.98 -5.50
C SER A 197 -14.54 -4.62 -6.47
N CYS A 198 -14.63 -5.93 -6.70
CA CYS A 198 -13.73 -6.62 -7.62
C CYS A 198 -13.91 -6.15 -9.07
N MET A 199 -15.15 -5.97 -9.52
CA MET A 199 -15.45 -5.42 -10.84
C MET A 199 -14.92 -3.99 -10.98
N ALA A 200 -15.02 -3.17 -9.93
CA ALA A 200 -14.53 -1.80 -9.95
C ALA A 200 -12.99 -1.73 -9.96
N ILE A 201 -12.32 -2.59 -9.20
CA ILE A 201 -10.85 -2.72 -9.27
C ILE A 201 -10.45 -3.16 -10.68
N GLY A 202 -11.08 -4.21 -11.22
CA GLY A 202 -10.85 -4.65 -12.60
C GLY A 202 -11.05 -3.54 -13.62
N TRP A 203 -12.13 -2.75 -13.49
CA TRP A 203 -12.38 -1.59 -14.35
C TRP A 203 -11.26 -0.54 -14.25
N ALA A 204 -10.77 -0.25 -13.04
CA ALA A 204 -9.68 0.70 -12.81
C ALA A 204 -8.31 0.22 -13.32
N LEU A 205 -8.16 -1.09 -13.52
CA LEU A 205 -6.96 -1.71 -14.06
C LEU A 205 -6.96 -1.80 -15.60
N THR A 206 -8.12 -1.64 -16.24
CA THR A 206 -8.22 -1.69 -17.71
C THR A 206 -7.53 -0.47 -18.35
N GLU A 207 -6.66 -0.72 -19.33
CA GLU A 207 -5.95 0.34 -20.07
C GLU A 207 -6.93 1.35 -20.68
N GLY A 208 -6.63 2.64 -20.51
CA GLY A 208 -7.48 3.74 -20.98
C GLY A 208 -8.63 4.13 -20.03
N ASN A 209 -8.97 3.31 -19.04
CA ASN A 209 -9.94 3.71 -18.03
C ASN A 209 -9.31 4.65 -16.99
N THR A 210 -9.95 5.80 -16.79
CA THR A 210 -9.58 6.75 -15.75
C THR A 210 -10.82 7.49 -15.28
N THR A 211 -10.91 7.72 -13.97
CA THR A 211 -11.93 8.62 -13.40
C THR A 211 -11.42 10.07 -13.29
N LYS A 212 -10.19 10.36 -13.77
CA LYS A 212 -9.65 11.73 -13.83
C LYS A 212 -10.35 12.49 -14.97
N THR A 213 -10.71 13.75 -14.70
CA THR A 213 -11.29 14.66 -15.70
C THR A 213 -10.22 15.61 -16.23
N GLY A 214 -10.16 15.80 -17.56
CA GLY A 214 -9.14 16.64 -18.25
C GLY A 214 -8.04 15.82 -18.95
N ASP A 215 -7.09 16.49 -19.61
CA ASP A 215 -5.95 15.89 -20.35
C ASP A 215 -4.86 15.28 -19.44
N GLN A 216 -5.23 14.65 -18.34
CA GLN A 216 -4.28 13.95 -17.48
C GLN A 216 -4.17 12.48 -17.93
N PRO A 217 -3.07 12.08 -18.60
CA PRO A 217 -2.89 10.69 -18.98
C PRO A 217 -2.90 9.79 -17.74
N GLY A 218 -3.61 8.66 -17.83
CA GLY A 218 -3.70 7.66 -16.77
C GLY A 218 -3.45 6.26 -17.33
N GLY A 219 -2.91 5.36 -16.50
CA GLY A 219 -2.84 3.92 -16.79
C GLY A 219 -1.52 3.41 -17.38
N LEU A 220 -0.56 4.28 -17.72
CA LEU A 220 0.70 3.85 -18.33
C LEU A 220 1.66 3.21 -17.32
N GLY A 221 1.79 3.78 -16.12
CA GLY A 221 2.70 3.27 -15.09
C GLY A 221 2.26 1.93 -14.52
N LEU A 222 0.95 1.67 -14.46
CA LEU A 222 0.45 0.41 -13.89
C LEU A 222 0.74 -0.81 -14.78
N LYS A 223 0.76 -0.61 -16.11
CA LYS A 223 1.13 -1.65 -17.07
C LYS A 223 2.59 -2.05 -16.90
N LEU A 224 3.50 -1.07 -16.89
CA LEU A 224 4.92 -1.31 -16.66
C LEU A 224 5.16 -2.03 -15.33
N LEU A 225 4.45 -1.61 -14.27
CA LEU A 225 4.55 -2.25 -12.96
C LEU A 225 4.05 -3.71 -13.00
N LYS A 226 2.92 -4.00 -13.65
CA LYS A 226 2.43 -5.38 -13.82
C LYS A 226 3.44 -6.23 -14.62
N ASP A 227 3.99 -5.71 -15.70
CA ASP A 227 4.99 -6.41 -16.51
C ASP A 227 6.24 -6.74 -15.68
N PHE A 228 6.76 -5.76 -14.91
CA PHE A 228 7.89 -5.97 -14.01
C PHE A 228 7.55 -7.03 -12.94
N ILE A 229 6.41 -6.92 -12.27
CA ILE A 229 6.00 -7.84 -11.20
C ILE A 229 5.84 -9.28 -11.71
N TRP A 230 5.29 -9.44 -12.92
CA TRP A 230 5.17 -10.73 -13.57
C TRP A 230 6.54 -11.36 -13.83
N MET A 231 7.48 -10.60 -14.40
CA MET A 231 8.83 -11.10 -14.68
C MET A 231 9.64 -11.38 -13.41
N ASN A 232 9.55 -10.49 -12.40
CA ASN A 232 10.24 -10.62 -11.12
C ASN A 232 9.65 -11.73 -10.23
N LYS A 233 8.44 -12.21 -10.55
CA LYS A 233 7.66 -13.17 -9.74
C LYS A 233 7.29 -12.61 -8.35
N GLY A 234 7.05 -11.31 -8.31
CA GLY A 234 6.51 -10.60 -7.14
C GLY A 234 4.98 -10.66 -7.08
N LYS A 235 4.38 -9.73 -6.33
CA LYS A 235 2.92 -9.55 -6.25
C LYS A 235 2.52 -8.08 -6.30
N LEU A 236 1.39 -7.82 -6.93
CA LEU A 236 0.66 -6.56 -6.83
C LEU A 236 -0.68 -6.86 -6.16
N GLN A 237 -0.94 -6.22 -5.02
CA GLN A 237 -2.19 -6.37 -4.27
C GLN A 237 -2.90 -5.02 -4.20
N ILE A 238 -4.21 -5.02 -4.46
CA ILE A 238 -5.06 -3.83 -4.36
C ILE A 238 -6.25 -4.15 -3.48
N VAL A 239 -6.41 -3.39 -2.41
CA VAL A 239 -7.51 -3.54 -1.46
C VAL A 239 -8.35 -2.28 -1.44
N SER A 240 -9.64 -2.41 -1.69
CA SER A 240 -10.57 -1.28 -1.59
C SER A 240 -12.00 -1.73 -1.36
N ARG A 241 -12.65 -1.16 -0.33
CA ARG A 241 -13.96 -1.60 0.16
C ARG A 241 -13.92 -3.10 0.46
N TYR A 242 -14.79 -3.90 -0.17
CA TYR A 242 -14.82 -5.36 -0.03
C TYR A 242 -13.95 -6.12 -1.03
N GLY A 243 -13.13 -5.44 -1.84
CA GLY A 243 -12.31 -6.09 -2.88
C GLY A 243 -10.89 -6.30 -2.41
N TYR A 244 -10.37 -7.51 -2.58
CA TYR A 244 -8.96 -7.87 -2.47
C TYR A 244 -8.54 -8.42 -3.83
N TYR A 245 -7.83 -7.63 -4.61
CA TYR A 245 -7.24 -8.05 -5.89
C TYR A 245 -5.78 -8.41 -5.68
N GLU A 246 -5.33 -9.51 -6.28
CA GLU A 246 -3.93 -9.90 -6.30
C GLU A 246 -3.53 -10.31 -7.72
N PHE A 247 -2.36 -9.85 -8.15
CA PHE A 247 -1.73 -10.22 -9.41
C PHE A 247 -0.30 -10.67 -9.16
N SER A 248 0.09 -11.78 -9.77
CA SER A 248 1.45 -12.33 -9.72
C SER A 248 1.78 -13.10 -11.00
N ALA A 249 2.97 -13.72 -11.05
CA ALA A 249 3.36 -14.59 -12.16
C ALA A 249 2.40 -15.79 -12.39
N THR A 250 1.63 -16.20 -11.37
CA THR A 250 0.67 -17.31 -11.49
C THR A 250 -0.71 -16.89 -12.01
N GLY A 251 -0.96 -15.59 -12.13
CA GLY A 251 -2.21 -15.02 -12.63
C GLY A 251 -2.75 -13.89 -11.75
N GLU A 252 -3.96 -13.46 -12.07
CA GLU A 252 -4.75 -12.51 -11.28
C GLU A 252 -5.98 -13.17 -10.67
N ASN A 253 -6.32 -12.75 -9.45
CA ASN A 253 -7.57 -13.08 -8.81
C ASN A 253 -8.15 -11.85 -8.11
N CYS A 254 -9.45 -11.90 -7.82
CA CYS A 254 -10.05 -10.96 -6.89
C CYS A 254 -10.99 -11.70 -5.95
N LEU A 255 -10.69 -11.60 -4.66
CA LEU A 255 -11.45 -12.18 -3.56
C LEU A 255 -12.26 -11.08 -2.87
N LYS A 256 -13.35 -11.50 -2.24
CA LYS A 256 -14.13 -10.61 -1.39
C LYS A 256 -13.52 -10.61 0.03
N LEU A 257 -13.38 -9.43 0.63
CA LEU A 257 -13.17 -9.31 2.07
C LEU A 257 -14.50 -9.50 2.81
N ASP A 258 -14.44 -10.03 4.02
CA ASP A 258 -15.62 -10.15 4.89
C ASP A 258 -16.04 -8.78 5.42
N HIS A 259 -15.08 -7.89 5.61
CA HIS A 259 -15.27 -6.55 6.17
C HIS A 259 -14.91 -5.45 5.17
N ASP A 260 -15.48 -4.26 5.39
CA ASP A 260 -15.31 -3.11 4.49
C ASP A 260 -14.02 -2.34 4.81
N PHE A 261 -13.02 -2.44 3.95
CA PHE A 261 -11.78 -1.66 4.10
C PHE A 261 -12.02 -0.18 3.75
N PRO A 262 -11.73 0.77 4.67
CA PRO A 262 -12.05 2.17 4.44
C PRO A 262 -10.92 2.90 3.69
N GLY A 263 -10.99 2.86 2.36
CA GLY A 263 -10.05 3.55 1.47
C GLY A 263 -9.55 2.67 0.34
N THR A 264 -8.33 2.95 -0.09
CA THR A 264 -7.59 2.12 -1.04
C THR A 264 -6.20 1.84 -0.51
N CYS A 265 -5.74 0.62 -0.66
CA CYS A 265 -4.37 0.20 -0.37
C CYS A 265 -3.80 -0.52 -1.58
N VAL A 266 -2.59 -0.15 -1.99
CA VAL A 266 -1.81 -0.84 -3.00
C VAL A 266 -0.53 -1.33 -2.35
N ASN A 267 -0.33 -2.65 -2.31
CA ASN A 267 0.91 -3.27 -1.85
C ASN A 267 1.64 -3.90 -3.04
N ILE A 268 2.96 -3.74 -3.07
CA ILE A 268 3.85 -4.27 -4.09
C ILE A 268 4.89 -5.13 -3.38
N GLU A 269 4.87 -6.43 -3.66
CA GLU A 269 5.88 -7.40 -3.23
C GLU A 269 6.90 -7.55 -4.37
N ILE A 270 8.17 -7.25 -4.12
CA ILE A 270 9.29 -7.48 -5.02
C ILE A 270 10.05 -8.69 -4.51
N ASN A 271 10.27 -9.67 -5.39
CA ASN A 271 11.16 -10.80 -5.13
C ASN A 271 12.61 -10.32 -5.18
N THR A 272 13.30 -10.37 -4.04
CA THR A 272 14.67 -9.90 -3.90
C THR A 272 15.70 -11.03 -4.02
N GLN A 273 15.26 -12.25 -4.36
CA GLN A 273 16.16 -13.34 -4.75
C GLN A 273 16.54 -13.25 -6.23
N ASP A 274 15.78 -12.46 -6.99
CA ASP A 274 15.96 -12.32 -8.42
C ASP A 274 17.24 -11.55 -8.75
N THR A 275 18.15 -12.24 -9.43
CA THR A 275 19.45 -11.71 -9.86
C THR A 275 19.44 -11.21 -11.30
N SER A 276 18.27 -11.10 -11.93
CA SER A 276 18.12 -10.61 -13.31
C SER A 276 18.38 -9.10 -13.40
N SER A 277 18.78 -8.65 -14.59
CA SER A 277 18.86 -7.23 -14.94
C SER A 277 17.74 -6.86 -15.91
N TYR A 278 17.05 -5.75 -15.65
CA TYR A 278 15.89 -5.33 -16.41
C TYR A 278 16.15 -4.08 -17.25
N TYR A 279 15.61 -4.09 -18.48
CA TYR A 279 15.71 -2.99 -19.45
C TYR A 279 14.37 -2.84 -20.17
N LEU A 280 14.06 -1.63 -20.65
CA LEU A 280 12.96 -1.43 -21.57
C LEU A 280 13.32 -2.02 -22.93
N LYS A 281 12.33 -2.61 -23.61
CA LYS A 281 12.51 -3.11 -24.98
C LYS A 281 13.01 -2.04 -25.95
N SER A 282 12.67 -0.77 -25.72
CA SER A 282 13.13 0.38 -26.51
C SER A 282 14.60 0.75 -26.28
N GLU A 283 15.25 0.22 -25.25
CA GLU A 283 16.67 0.44 -24.95
C GLU A 283 17.57 -0.57 -25.68
N LEU A 284 17.01 -1.66 -26.20
CA LEU A 284 17.74 -2.65 -26.96
C LEU A 284 18.05 -2.10 -28.35
N SER A 285 19.34 -2.05 -28.70
CA SER A 285 19.77 -1.82 -30.07
C SER A 285 19.67 -3.12 -30.88
N SER A 286 19.62 -3.02 -32.21
CA SER A 286 19.59 -4.21 -33.08
C SER A 286 20.85 -5.08 -32.97
N ASP A 287 21.92 -4.58 -32.37
CA ASP A 287 23.17 -5.31 -32.11
C ASP A 287 23.12 -6.13 -30.80
N ASP A 288 22.12 -5.91 -29.93
CA ASP A 288 21.97 -6.60 -28.64
C ASP A 288 21.16 -7.92 -28.73
N ILE A 289 20.76 -8.33 -29.95
CA ILE A 289 19.90 -9.51 -30.22
C ILE A 289 20.72 -10.71 -30.76
N PHE A 290 22.05 -10.69 -30.66
CA PHE A 290 22.92 -11.77 -31.16
C PHE A 290 23.69 -12.49 -30.05
#